data_AF-A0A377JM70-F1
#
_entry.id   AF-A0A377JM70-F1
#
_cell.length_a   1.000
_cell.length_b   1.000
_cell.length_c   1.000
_cell.angle_alpha   90.00
_cell.angle_beta   90.00
_cell.angle_gamma   90.00
#
_symmetry.space_group_name_H-M   'P 1'
#
loop_
_entity.id
_entity.type
_entity.pdbx_description
1 polymer ?
#
loop_
_entity_poly.entity_id
_entity_poly.type
_entity_poly.pdbx_seq_one_letter_code
_entity_poly.pdbx_strand_id
1 'polypeptide(L)'
;MAKQERQIVIRPESERNVQEIYKAKNGRMKENFYLEELTKLQIELLKLQNWVKATKQKVIIIMEGRDAAGKGGTIKALTSHMNPRGCRVVALNKPTETEKTEWYFKRYISTLPSGGEIVFYDRSWYNRAGVEKVMNFCTQEQYKEFITQVSNLEQMLISSGTMIFKYFLDVGRDEQKRRILRRKTDPLRMWKLSPIDGKSLDLWEQYTEAFEKMFARTHTHICPWTIVNTNDKKRARLNIARDILSKIDYEGKDQTAVCLLPDPSIVWTYSQYQGTHLDPAKEIQKQLKELKEAKEAEKKEKKAQKNATKKQEIAKQESKAESKMAKPKSSKDSKVATKAKSQNKAKETDQSDTPLSKP
;
A
#
# COMPACT_ATOMS: atom_id res chain seq x y z
N MET A 1 -29.78 -12.01 20.85
CA MET A 1 -29.32 -11.87 19.45
C MET A 1 -27.90 -11.33 19.50
N ALA A 2 -26.89 -12.11 19.09
CA ALA A 2 -25.51 -11.65 19.07
C ALA A 2 -25.41 -10.46 18.09
N LYS A 3 -24.82 -9.33 18.53
CA LYS A 3 -24.44 -8.23 17.64
C LYS A 3 -23.59 -8.83 16.54
N GLN A 4 -24.10 -8.90 15.31
CA GLN A 4 -23.25 -9.18 14.15
C GLN A 4 -22.31 -7.99 14.02
N GLU A 5 -21.12 -8.14 14.57
CA GLU A 5 -20.04 -7.18 14.40
C GLU A 5 -19.70 -7.10 12.90
N ARG A 6 -19.70 -5.88 12.37
CA ARG A 6 -19.53 -5.64 10.93
C ARG A 6 -18.09 -5.95 10.54
N GLN A 7 -17.91 -6.80 9.54
CA GLN A 7 -16.60 -7.11 8.98
C GLN A 7 -15.98 -5.86 8.33
N ILE A 8 -14.65 -5.71 8.46
CA ILE A 8 -13.90 -4.67 7.79
C ILE A 8 -13.79 -5.01 6.30
N VAL A 9 -14.61 -4.34 5.50
CA VAL A 9 -14.64 -4.48 4.04
C VAL A 9 -13.85 -3.40 3.31
N ILE A 10 -13.32 -2.41 4.02
CA ILE A 10 -12.48 -1.35 3.47
C ILE A 10 -11.09 -1.48 4.06
N ARG A 11 -10.06 -1.41 3.21
CA ARG A 11 -8.67 -1.47 3.67
C ARG A 11 -8.33 -0.23 4.51
N PRO A 12 -7.64 -0.37 5.66
CA PRO A 12 -7.27 0.77 6.50
C PRO A 12 -6.46 1.85 5.77
N GLU A 13 -5.66 1.46 4.77
CA GLU A 13 -4.93 2.40 3.92
C GLU A 13 -5.80 3.18 2.91
N SER A 14 -7.07 2.81 2.74
CA SER A 14 -8.04 3.49 1.86
C SER A 14 -8.93 4.47 2.60
N GLU A 15 -9.10 4.31 3.93
CA GLU A 15 -9.93 5.22 4.75
C GLU A 15 -9.15 6.38 5.35
N ARG A 16 -7.90 6.13 5.79
CA ARG A 16 -7.09 7.16 6.43
C ARG A 16 -6.51 8.14 5.40
N ASN A 17 -6.06 9.29 5.89
CA ASN A 17 -5.41 10.29 5.06
C ASN A 17 -4.15 9.71 4.40
N VAL A 18 -4.08 9.77 3.06
CA VAL A 18 -2.95 9.27 2.24
C VAL A 18 -1.61 9.82 2.73
N GLN A 19 -1.59 11.07 3.23
CA GLN A 19 -0.39 11.73 3.75
C GLN A 19 0.13 11.10 5.04
N GLU A 20 -0.71 10.42 5.82
CA GLU A 20 -0.33 9.71 7.05
C GLU A 20 0.26 8.34 6.74
N ILE A 21 -0.29 7.65 5.73
CA ILE A 21 0.08 6.28 5.36
C ILE A 21 1.33 6.26 4.48
N TYR A 22 1.46 7.19 3.54
CA TYR A 22 2.48 7.16 2.50
C TYR A 22 3.45 8.34 2.58
N LYS A 23 4.68 8.10 2.13
CA LYS A 23 5.73 9.13 2.04
C LYS A 23 5.56 9.94 0.77
N ALA A 24 5.37 11.25 0.89
CA ALA A 24 5.24 12.15 -0.25
C ALA A 24 6.40 12.11 -1.26
N LYS A 25 7.61 11.75 -0.82
CA LYS A 25 8.81 11.70 -1.68
C LYS A 25 8.76 10.59 -2.73
N ASN A 26 8.17 9.44 -2.41
CA ASN A 26 8.28 8.24 -3.25
C ASN A 26 7.05 7.33 -3.22
N GLY A 27 5.94 7.79 -2.64
CA GLY A 27 4.68 7.06 -2.51
C GLY A 27 4.76 5.77 -1.70
N ARG A 28 5.85 5.53 -0.96
CA ARG A 28 6.02 4.30 -0.17
C ARG A 28 5.39 4.40 1.20
N MET A 29 4.88 3.28 1.69
CA MET A 29 4.25 3.15 3.00
C MET A 29 5.23 3.51 4.13
N LYS A 30 4.73 4.29 5.10
CA LYS A 30 5.47 4.67 6.31
C LYS A 30 5.69 3.46 7.21
N GLU A 31 6.68 3.55 8.10
CA GLU A 31 7.02 2.42 8.99
C GLU A 31 5.94 2.19 10.04
N ASN A 32 5.49 3.26 10.71
CA ASN A 32 4.55 3.15 11.82
C ASN A 32 3.24 2.47 11.41
N PHE A 33 2.62 2.93 10.31
CA PHE A 33 1.40 2.31 9.77
C PHE A 33 1.64 0.85 9.36
N TYR A 34 2.76 0.57 8.69
CA TYR A 34 3.10 -0.80 8.29
C TYR A 34 3.26 -1.75 9.49
N LEU A 35 3.92 -1.31 10.56
CA LEU A 35 4.12 -2.13 11.75
C LEU A 35 2.80 -2.37 12.49
N GLU A 36 1.95 -1.34 12.61
CA GLU A 36 0.61 -1.46 13.20
C GLU A 36 -0.22 -2.54 12.48
N GLU A 37 -0.29 -2.46 11.15
CA GLU A 37 -1.07 -3.42 10.35
C GLU A 37 -0.42 -4.80 10.29
N LEU A 38 0.91 -4.87 10.25
CA LEU A 38 1.62 -6.15 10.26
C LEU A 38 1.37 -6.92 11.56
N THR A 39 1.39 -6.23 12.72
CA THR A 39 1.13 -6.88 14.01
C THR A 39 -0.26 -7.51 14.06
N LYS A 40 -1.28 -6.81 13.55
CA LYS A 40 -2.65 -7.37 13.43
C LYS A 40 -2.67 -8.64 12.57
N LEU A 41 -2.02 -8.60 11.42
CA LEU A 41 -1.93 -9.76 10.52
C LEU A 41 -1.11 -10.92 11.12
N GLN A 42 -0.08 -10.63 11.91
CA GLN A 42 0.72 -11.65 12.59
C GLN A 42 -0.08 -12.37 13.69
N ILE A 43 -0.98 -11.67 14.38
CA ILE A 43 -1.92 -12.30 15.32
C ILE A 43 -2.81 -13.30 14.58
N GLU A 44 -3.36 -12.92 13.41
CA GLU A 44 -4.15 -13.83 12.60
C GLU A 44 -3.33 -15.01 12.04
N LEU A 45 -2.06 -14.80 11.66
CA LEU A 45 -1.16 -15.89 11.25
C LEU A 45 -0.89 -16.88 12.39
N LEU A 46 -0.88 -16.43 13.65
CA LEU A 46 -0.77 -17.33 14.81
C LEU A 46 -2.02 -18.18 14.99
N LYS A 47 -3.22 -17.58 14.82
CA LYS A 47 -4.49 -18.31 14.85
C LYS A 47 -4.54 -19.35 13.75
N LEU A 48 -4.18 -18.97 12.52
CA LEU A 48 -4.04 -19.89 11.39
C LEU A 48 -3.09 -21.04 11.72
N GLN A 49 -1.92 -20.75 12.29
CA GLN A 49 -0.96 -21.80 12.66
C GLN A 49 -1.53 -22.79 13.68
N ASN A 50 -2.21 -22.30 14.71
CA ASN A 50 -2.84 -23.14 15.72
C ASN A 50 -3.92 -24.03 15.08
N TRP A 51 -4.74 -23.46 14.20
CA TRP A 51 -5.75 -24.22 13.46
C TRP A 51 -5.12 -25.28 12.56
N VAL A 52 -4.06 -24.96 11.80
CA VAL A 52 -3.34 -25.93 10.95
C VAL A 52 -2.84 -27.10 11.80
N LYS A 53 -2.25 -26.81 12.97
CA LYS A 53 -1.76 -27.83 13.90
C LYS A 53 -2.88 -28.71 14.46
N ALA A 54 -4.00 -28.11 14.86
CA ALA A 54 -5.15 -28.82 15.44
C ALA A 54 -5.83 -29.73 14.41
N THR A 55 -6.00 -29.24 13.19
CA THR A 55 -6.70 -29.94 12.10
C THR A 55 -5.79 -30.79 11.22
N LYS A 56 -4.49 -30.85 11.54
CA LYS A 56 -3.46 -31.61 10.80
C LYS A 56 -3.36 -31.25 9.32
N GLN A 57 -3.67 -30.02 8.98
CA GLN A 57 -3.58 -29.52 7.61
C GLN A 57 -2.12 -29.41 7.15
N LYS A 58 -1.90 -29.47 5.84
CA LYS A 58 -0.58 -29.37 5.22
C LYS A 58 -0.54 -28.12 4.36
N VAL A 59 0.34 -27.17 4.66
CA VAL A 59 0.40 -25.89 3.93
C VAL A 59 1.79 -25.67 3.33
N ILE A 60 1.83 -25.39 2.03
CA ILE A 60 3.01 -24.99 1.29
C ILE A 60 2.82 -23.56 0.79
N ILE A 61 3.80 -22.69 1.05
CA ILE A 61 3.83 -21.33 0.54
C ILE A 61 5.13 -21.15 -0.27
N ILE A 62 5.00 -21.09 -1.59
CA ILE A 62 6.11 -20.90 -2.52
C ILE A 62 6.30 -19.41 -2.78
N MET A 63 7.51 -18.92 -2.53
CA MET A 63 7.92 -17.56 -2.87
C MET A 63 8.94 -17.63 -4.01
N GLU A 64 8.47 -17.37 -5.22
CA GLU A 64 9.31 -17.14 -6.39
C GLU A 64 9.36 -15.65 -6.74
N GLY A 65 10.17 -15.30 -7.72
CA GLY A 65 10.28 -13.92 -8.20
C GLY A 65 11.70 -13.54 -8.54
N ARG A 66 11.85 -12.34 -9.12
CA ARG A 66 13.15 -11.80 -9.55
C ARG A 66 14.13 -11.66 -8.39
N ASP A 67 15.41 -11.57 -8.73
CA ASP A 67 16.43 -11.26 -7.74
C ASP A 67 16.18 -9.89 -7.12
N ALA A 68 16.44 -9.78 -5.82
CA ALA A 68 16.11 -8.60 -5.02
C ALA A 68 14.62 -8.19 -4.92
N ALA A 69 13.67 -8.99 -5.41
CA ALA A 69 12.23 -8.70 -5.30
C ALA A 69 11.72 -8.67 -3.85
N GLY A 70 12.29 -9.50 -2.96
CA GLY A 70 12.03 -9.40 -1.52
C GLY A 70 11.65 -10.68 -0.80
N LYS A 71 11.66 -11.84 -1.48
CA LYS A 71 11.31 -13.19 -0.99
C LYS A 71 11.64 -13.45 0.49
N GLY A 72 12.91 -13.66 0.84
CA GLY A 72 13.29 -13.91 2.23
C GLY A 72 12.96 -12.78 3.22
N GLY A 73 12.87 -11.53 2.75
CA GLY A 73 12.42 -10.41 3.57
C GLY A 73 10.90 -10.37 3.81
N THR A 74 10.12 -11.04 2.97
CA THR A 74 8.69 -11.28 3.14
C THR A 74 8.48 -12.46 4.05
N ILE A 75 9.13 -13.60 3.78
CA ILE A 75 9.08 -14.79 4.64
C ILE A 75 9.41 -14.41 6.07
N LYS A 76 10.53 -13.72 6.31
CA LYS A 76 10.92 -13.25 7.65
C LYS A 76 9.85 -12.39 8.33
N ALA A 77 9.11 -11.57 7.58
CA ALA A 77 8.07 -10.71 8.16
C ALA A 77 6.81 -11.51 8.56
N LEU A 78 6.45 -12.53 7.77
CA LEU A 78 5.30 -13.37 8.05
C LEU A 78 5.59 -14.35 9.19
N THR A 79 6.80 -14.91 9.23
CA THR A 79 7.16 -15.97 10.18
C THR A 79 7.75 -15.46 11.49
N SER A 80 8.01 -14.16 11.68
CA SER A 80 8.78 -13.65 12.83
C SER A 80 8.19 -13.95 14.20
N HIS A 81 6.86 -14.15 14.29
CA HIS A 81 6.19 -14.52 15.53
C HIS A 81 5.63 -15.94 15.52
N MET A 82 5.68 -16.65 14.39
CA MET A 82 5.14 -18.01 14.29
C MET A 82 5.98 -19.00 15.09
N ASN A 83 5.34 -20.02 15.65
CA ASN A 83 6.02 -21.07 16.39
C ASN A 83 6.86 -21.96 15.44
N PRO A 84 8.18 -22.09 15.64
CA PRO A 84 9.02 -22.87 14.74
C PRO A 84 8.69 -24.37 14.72
N ARG A 85 8.00 -24.92 15.74
CA ARG A 85 7.64 -26.35 15.83
C ARG A 85 6.52 -26.79 14.87
N GLY A 86 5.94 -25.87 14.11
CA GLY A 86 4.96 -26.17 13.05
C GLY A 86 5.05 -25.21 11.87
N CYS A 87 6.12 -24.42 11.81
CA CYS A 87 6.38 -23.48 10.73
C CYS A 87 7.88 -23.46 10.43
N ARG A 88 8.27 -23.83 9.22
CA ARG A 88 9.68 -23.84 8.80
C ARG A 88 9.88 -23.24 7.43
N VAL A 89 11.12 -22.82 7.17
CA VAL A 89 11.55 -22.24 5.91
C VAL A 89 12.51 -23.22 5.23
N VAL A 90 12.22 -23.55 3.98
CA VAL A 90 13.10 -24.33 3.10
C VAL A 90 13.79 -23.36 2.15
N ALA A 91 15.13 -23.34 2.21
CA ALA A 91 15.99 -22.56 1.34
C ALA A 91 17.17 -23.44 0.90
N LEU A 92 16.93 -24.31 -0.08
CA LEU A 92 17.93 -25.28 -0.54
C LEU A 92 19.07 -24.57 -1.28
N ASN A 93 20.29 -25.04 -1.06
CA ASN A 93 21.46 -24.64 -1.84
C ASN A 93 21.40 -25.24 -3.27
N LYS A 94 22.37 -24.85 -4.11
CA LYS A 94 22.59 -25.51 -5.41
C LYS A 94 22.65 -27.04 -5.23
N PRO A 95 22.11 -27.83 -6.17
CA PRO A 95 22.12 -29.28 -6.05
C PRO A 95 23.55 -29.83 -6.01
N THR A 96 23.77 -30.85 -5.19
CA THR A 96 25.01 -31.65 -5.17
C THR A 96 25.15 -32.47 -6.46
N GLU A 97 26.34 -33.04 -6.71
CA GLU A 97 26.53 -33.91 -7.89
C GLU A 97 25.59 -35.13 -7.86
N THR A 98 25.30 -35.67 -6.68
CA THR A 98 24.30 -36.74 -6.52
C THR A 98 22.89 -36.23 -6.79
N GLU A 99 22.48 -35.10 -6.22
CA GLU A 99 21.12 -34.55 -6.44
C GLU A 99 20.87 -34.18 -7.92
N LYS A 100 21.92 -33.92 -8.70
CA LYS A 100 21.80 -33.68 -10.16
C LYS A 100 21.50 -34.95 -10.96
N THR A 101 21.90 -36.13 -10.48
CA THR A 101 21.62 -37.41 -11.13
C THR A 101 20.31 -38.06 -10.66
N GLU A 102 19.74 -37.55 -9.58
CA GLU A 102 18.43 -37.94 -9.09
C GLU A 102 17.28 -37.32 -9.88
N TRP A 103 16.08 -37.86 -9.69
CA TRP A 103 14.87 -37.19 -10.14
C TRP A 103 14.75 -35.81 -9.47
N TYR A 104 14.56 -34.77 -10.27
CA TYR A 104 14.67 -33.37 -9.84
C TYR A 104 13.82 -33.00 -8.62
N PHE A 105 12.62 -33.57 -8.51
CA PHE A 105 11.69 -33.27 -7.41
C PHE A 105 12.05 -34.00 -6.10
N LYS A 106 12.88 -35.06 -6.13
CA LYS A 106 13.20 -35.89 -4.95
C LYS A 106 13.70 -35.06 -3.76
N ARG A 107 14.63 -34.14 -4.00
CA ARG A 107 15.18 -33.26 -2.95
C ARG A 107 14.17 -32.29 -2.35
N TYR A 108 13.12 -31.95 -3.09
CA TYR A 108 12.04 -31.10 -2.58
C TYR A 108 10.98 -31.93 -1.86
N ILE A 109 10.69 -33.14 -2.35
CA ILE A 109 9.71 -34.06 -1.75
C ILE A 109 10.07 -34.40 -0.31
N SER A 110 11.35 -34.61 -0.01
CA SER A 110 11.83 -34.85 1.36
C SER A 110 11.59 -33.68 2.33
N THR A 111 11.24 -32.51 1.80
CA THR A 111 11.00 -31.28 2.58
C THR A 111 9.53 -30.89 2.65
N LEU A 112 8.61 -31.68 2.11
CA LEU A 112 7.17 -31.39 2.15
C LEU A 112 6.61 -31.38 3.58
N PRO A 113 5.52 -30.64 3.84
CA PRO A 113 4.88 -30.60 5.15
C PRO A 113 4.27 -31.95 5.55
N SER A 114 4.44 -32.30 6.81
CA SER A 114 3.58 -33.28 7.49
C SER A 114 2.29 -32.61 8.00
N GLY A 115 1.33 -33.41 8.47
CA GLY A 115 0.07 -32.89 9.01
C GLY A 115 0.30 -31.96 10.21
N GLY A 116 -0.13 -30.71 10.11
CA GLY A 116 0.06 -29.66 11.10
C GLY A 116 1.25 -28.74 10.83
N GLU A 117 1.89 -28.85 9.66
CA GLU A 117 3.03 -28.00 9.27
C GLU A 117 2.66 -26.96 8.20
N ILE A 118 3.26 -25.78 8.36
CA ILE A 118 3.34 -24.73 7.35
C ILE A 118 4.80 -24.64 6.87
N VAL A 119 5.01 -24.78 5.56
CA VAL A 119 6.35 -24.76 4.96
C VAL A 119 6.45 -23.62 3.95
N PHE A 120 7.32 -22.66 4.25
CA PHE A 120 7.68 -21.58 3.32
C PHE A 120 8.88 -22.00 2.48
N TYR A 121 8.77 -21.87 1.17
CA TYR A 121 9.86 -22.10 0.23
C TYR A 121 10.45 -20.75 -0.23
N ASP A 122 11.68 -20.44 0.16
CA ASP A 122 12.48 -19.34 -0.43
C ASP A 122 13.17 -19.87 -1.68
N ARG A 123 12.47 -19.71 -2.82
CA ARG A 123 12.62 -20.54 -4.02
C ARG A 123 12.19 -22.00 -3.80
N SER A 124 11.94 -22.68 -4.90
CA SER A 124 11.32 -24.00 -4.95
C SER A 124 11.81 -24.79 -6.15
N TRP A 125 11.09 -25.86 -6.51
CA TRP A 125 11.27 -26.58 -7.78
C TRP A 125 11.15 -25.68 -9.01
N TYR A 126 10.53 -24.50 -8.91
CA TYR A 126 10.51 -23.52 -10.00
C TYR A 126 11.86 -22.89 -10.33
N ASN A 127 12.93 -23.18 -9.58
CA ASN A 127 14.30 -22.88 -10.00
C ASN A 127 14.59 -23.32 -11.44
N ARG A 128 14.07 -24.50 -11.83
CA ARG A 128 14.24 -25.03 -13.20
C ARG A 128 13.57 -24.19 -14.27
N ALA A 129 12.41 -23.60 -13.98
CA ALA A 129 11.71 -22.72 -14.93
C ALA A 129 12.20 -21.27 -14.92
N GLY A 130 13.03 -20.89 -13.96
CA GLY A 130 13.61 -19.55 -13.86
C GLY A 130 15.12 -19.57 -14.11
N VAL A 131 15.89 -19.58 -13.02
CA VAL A 131 17.34 -19.39 -13.05
C VAL A 131 18.06 -20.48 -13.84
N GLU A 132 17.67 -21.75 -13.71
CA GLU A 132 18.38 -22.84 -14.42
C GLU A 132 18.17 -22.73 -15.93
N LYS A 133 16.96 -22.36 -16.37
CA LYS A 133 16.66 -22.18 -17.79
C LYS A 133 17.42 -21.00 -18.41
N VAL A 134 17.45 -19.85 -17.72
CA VAL A 134 18.09 -18.63 -18.25
C VAL A 134 19.62 -18.71 -18.18
N MET A 135 20.16 -19.36 -17.14
CA MET A 135 21.61 -19.50 -16.95
C MET A 135 22.19 -20.79 -17.55
N ASN A 136 21.38 -21.57 -18.28
CA ASN A 136 21.77 -22.85 -18.87
C ASN A 136 22.32 -23.87 -17.86
N PHE A 137 21.74 -23.93 -16.66
CA PHE A 137 22.07 -24.96 -15.66
C PHE A 137 21.26 -26.25 -15.83
N CYS A 138 20.28 -26.26 -16.74
CA CYS A 138 19.55 -27.45 -17.15
C CYS A 138 19.51 -27.54 -18.68
N THR A 139 19.41 -28.75 -19.23
CA THR A 139 19.19 -28.95 -20.67
C THR A 139 17.76 -28.58 -21.07
N GLN A 140 17.52 -28.45 -22.38
CA GLN A 140 16.18 -28.15 -22.89
C GLN A 140 15.21 -29.31 -22.61
N GLU A 141 15.70 -30.55 -22.62
CA GLU A 141 14.95 -31.76 -22.30
C GLU A 141 14.53 -31.76 -20.83
N GLN A 142 15.46 -31.46 -19.91
CA GLN A 142 15.18 -31.36 -18.49
C GLN A 142 14.16 -30.25 -18.16
N TYR A 143 14.23 -29.12 -18.86
CA TYR A 143 13.24 -28.05 -18.73
C TYR A 143 11.84 -28.51 -19.22
N LYS A 144 11.76 -29.16 -20.39
CA LYS A 144 10.48 -29.69 -20.92
C LYS A 144 9.89 -30.72 -19.98
N GLU A 145 10.72 -31.64 -19.48
CA GLU A 145 10.33 -32.65 -18.50
C GLU A 145 9.73 -32.00 -17.24
N PHE A 146 10.41 -30.99 -16.69
CA PHE A 146 9.92 -30.25 -15.53
C PHE A 146 8.55 -29.60 -15.77
N ILE A 147 8.39 -28.89 -16.89
CA ILE A 147 7.13 -28.22 -17.21
C ILE A 147 5.97 -29.23 -17.33
N THR A 148 6.22 -30.42 -17.85
CA THR A 148 5.21 -31.48 -17.94
C THR A 148 4.91 -32.10 -16.57
N GLN A 149 5.92 -32.30 -15.72
CA GLN A 149 5.77 -33.00 -14.44
C GLN A 149 5.24 -32.11 -13.30
N VAL A 150 5.59 -30.82 -13.26
CA VAL A 150 5.31 -29.95 -12.11
C VAL A 150 3.81 -29.83 -11.81
N SER A 151 2.98 -29.68 -12.84
CA SER A 151 1.53 -29.59 -12.68
C SER A 151 0.93 -30.89 -12.13
N ASN A 152 1.44 -32.04 -12.57
CA ASN A 152 1.01 -33.35 -12.08
C ASN A 152 1.41 -33.54 -10.61
N LEU A 153 2.65 -33.17 -10.23
CA LEU A 153 3.10 -33.22 -8.84
C LEU A 153 2.23 -32.35 -7.94
N GLU A 154 1.99 -31.09 -8.33
CA GLU A 154 1.15 -30.18 -7.56
C GLU A 154 -0.28 -30.72 -7.41
N GLN A 155 -0.85 -31.30 -8.47
CA GLN A 155 -2.15 -31.95 -8.41
C GLN A 155 -2.16 -33.14 -7.44
N MET A 156 -1.13 -34.00 -7.47
CA MET A 156 -1.01 -35.13 -6.52
C MET A 156 -0.94 -34.64 -5.07
N LEU A 157 -0.19 -33.56 -4.80
CA LEU A 157 -0.08 -32.97 -3.47
C LEU A 157 -1.40 -32.37 -2.99
N ILE A 158 -2.11 -31.66 -3.87
CA ILE A 158 -3.42 -31.07 -3.57
C ILE A 158 -4.47 -32.17 -3.32
N SER A 159 -4.51 -33.20 -4.15
CA SER A 159 -5.39 -34.37 -3.96
C SER A 159 -5.08 -35.12 -2.65
N SER A 160 -3.85 -35.05 -2.16
CA SER A 160 -3.43 -35.55 -0.84
C SER A 160 -3.80 -34.60 0.32
N GLY A 161 -4.54 -33.53 0.06
CA GLY A 161 -4.96 -32.54 1.07
C GLY A 161 -3.85 -31.56 1.46
N THR A 162 -2.98 -31.19 0.52
CA THR A 162 -1.98 -30.13 0.71
C THR A 162 -2.47 -28.82 0.09
N MET A 163 -2.57 -27.76 0.88
CA MET A 163 -2.83 -26.42 0.37
C MET A 163 -1.52 -25.82 -0.17
N ILE A 164 -1.53 -25.38 -1.43
CA ILE A 164 -0.35 -24.80 -2.09
C ILE A 164 -0.66 -23.36 -2.51
N PHE A 165 0.15 -22.41 -2.05
CA PHE A 165 0.09 -21.01 -2.45
C PHE A 165 1.36 -20.64 -3.20
N LYS A 166 1.22 -20.23 -4.48
CA LYS A 166 2.35 -19.81 -5.33
C LYS A 166 2.36 -18.30 -5.51
N TYR A 167 3.35 -17.63 -4.91
CA TYR A 167 3.56 -16.20 -5.05
C TYR A 167 4.75 -15.91 -5.95
N PHE A 168 4.55 -15.07 -6.95
CA PHE A 168 5.62 -14.50 -7.75
C PHE A 168 5.81 -13.03 -7.40
N LEU A 169 6.92 -12.71 -6.76
CA LEU A 169 7.27 -11.35 -6.37
C LEU A 169 7.88 -10.63 -7.58
N ASP A 170 7.09 -9.77 -8.20
CA ASP A 170 7.49 -8.94 -9.31
C ASP A 170 8.03 -7.59 -8.84
N VAL A 171 9.12 -7.13 -9.44
CA VAL A 171 9.79 -5.88 -9.10
C VAL A 171 10.20 -5.23 -10.40
N GLY A 172 9.97 -3.92 -10.55
CA GLY A 172 10.37 -3.21 -11.76
C GLY A 172 11.89 -3.19 -11.95
N ARG A 173 12.33 -3.12 -13.21
CA ARG A 173 13.76 -3.13 -13.59
C ARG A 173 14.60 -2.09 -12.86
N ASP A 174 14.10 -0.85 -12.78
CA ASP A 174 14.77 0.24 -12.07
C ASP A 174 14.91 -0.04 -10.57
N GLU A 175 13.86 -0.58 -9.97
CA GLU A 175 13.84 -0.90 -8.54
C GLU A 175 14.75 -2.09 -8.23
N GLN A 176 14.81 -3.09 -9.12
CA GLN A 176 15.77 -4.18 -9.04
C GLN A 176 17.21 -3.66 -9.06
N LYS A 177 17.57 -2.85 -10.07
CA LYS A 177 18.89 -2.22 -10.21
C LYS A 177 19.25 -1.41 -8.96
N ARG A 178 18.33 -0.58 -8.48
CA ARG A 178 18.51 0.23 -7.26
C ARG A 178 18.77 -0.63 -6.03
N ARG A 179 18.09 -1.78 -5.89
CA ARG A 179 18.27 -2.69 -4.75
C ARG A 179 19.59 -3.43 -4.81
N ILE A 180 20.01 -3.88 -5.98
CA ILE A 180 21.32 -4.54 -6.17
C ILE A 180 22.45 -3.56 -5.86
N LEU A 181 22.38 -2.33 -6.40
CA LEU A 181 23.36 -1.29 -6.09
C LEU A 181 23.44 -0.97 -4.60
N ARG A 182 22.28 -0.86 -3.93
CA ARG A 182 22.23 -0.65 -2.47
C ARG A 182 22.86 -1.79 -1.67
N ARG A 183 22.77 -3.04 -2.13
CA ARG A 183 23.40 -4.18 -1.43
C ARG A 183 24.93 -4.09 -1.47
N LYS A 184 25.51 -3.52 -2.53
CA LYS A 184 26.96 -3.32 -2.66
C LYS A 184 27.49 -2.34 -1.61
N THR A 185 26.68 -1.36 -1.21
CA THR A 185 27.07 -0.28 -0.30
C THR A 185 26.63 -0.49 1.16
N ASP A 186 25.88 -1.56 1.45
CA ASP A 186 25.31 -1.83 2.78
C ASP A 186 25.96 -3.07 3.40
N PRO A 187 26.88 -2.92 4.38
CA PRO A 187 27.64 -4.03 4.96
C PRO A 187 26.76 -5.18 5.49
N LEU A 188 25.57 -4.88 6.01
CA LEU A 188 24.63 -5.88 6.55
C LEU A 188 23.90 -6.68 5.45
N ARG A 189 24.08 -6.30 4.19
CA ARG A 189 23.40 -6.90 3.03
C ARG A 189 24.34 -7.36 1.93
N MET A 190 25.65 -7.09 2.04
CA MET A 190 26.64 -7.50 1.05
C MET A 190 26.64 -9.01 0.80
N TRP A 191 26.45 -9.82 1.84
CA TRP A 191 26.36 -11.29 1.73
C TRP A 191 25.21 -11.77 0.82
N LYS A 192 24.22 -10.93 0.53
CA LYS A 192 23.09 -11.25 -0.37
C LYS A 192 23.43 -11.10 -1.85
N LEU A 193 24.64 -10.65 -2.18
CA LEU A 193 25.08 -10.52 -3.56
C LEU A 193 25.65 -11.85 -4.04
N SER A 194 25.12 -12.31 -5.17
CA SER A 194 25.67 -13.44 -5.92
C SER A 194 26.37 -12.94 -7.19
N PRO A 195 27.39 -13.65 -7.71
CA PRO A 195 27.93 -13.39 -9.05
C PRO A 195 26.85 -13.37 -10.15
N ILE A 196 25.72 -14.06 -9.92
CA ILE A 196 24.57 -14.15 -10.83
C ILE A 196 23.74 -12.86 -10.82
N ASP A 197 23.71 -12.11 -9.70
CA ASP A 197 22.88 -10.91 -9.56
C ASP A 197 23.24 -9.83 -10.60
N GLY A 198 24.53 -9.71 -10.95
CA GLY A 198 24.99 -8.79 -12.00
C GLY A 198 24.44 -9.17 -13.37
N LYS A 199 24.62 -10.43 -13.76
CA LYS A 199 24.10 -10.98 -15.03
C LYS A 199 22.58 -10.93 -15.13
N SER A 200 21.88 -11.02 -13.99
CA SER A 200 20.42 -10.97 -13.96
C SER A 200 19.84 -9.65 -14.50
N LEU A 201 20.58 -8.54 -14.40
CA LEU A 201 20.16 -7.24 -14.93
C LEU A 201 20.28 -7.17 -16.46
N ASP A 202 21.29 -7.83 -17.02
CA ASP A 202 21.54 -7.88 -18.47
C ASP A 202 20.56 -8.84 -19.15
N LEU A 203 20.22 -9.95 -18.48
CA LEU A 203 19.31 -10.98 -18.98
C LEU A 203 17.84 -10.71 -18.61
N TRP A 204 17.46 -9.45 -18.38
CA TRP A 204 16.12 -9.06 -17.94
C TRP A 204 15.01 -9.64 -18.83
N GLU A 205 15.15 -9.50 -20.16
CA GLU A 205 14.16 -9.98 -21.12
C GLU A 205 14.06 -11.52 -21.14
N GLN A 206 15.19 -12.21 -21.05
CA GLN A 206 15.22 -13.68 -21.02
C GLN A 206 14.54 -14.23 -19.76
N TYR A 207 14.73 -13.55 -18.62
CA TYR A 207 13.99 -13.85 -17.40
C TYR A 207 12.49 -13.58 -17.56
N THR A 208 12.11 -12.44 -18.13
CA THR A 208 10.70 -12.12 -18.40
C THR A 208 10.04 -13.21 -19.25
N GLU A 209 10.68 -13.60 -20.36
CA GLU A 209 10.18 -14.66 -21.24
C GLU A 209 10.07 -16.01 -20.52
N ALA A 210 11.08 -16.38 -19.71
CA ALA A 210 11.05 -17.62 -18.93
C ALA A 210 9.91 -17.63 -17.91
N PHE A 211 9.66 -16.52 -17.22
CA PHE A 211 8.57 -16.40 -16.25
C PHE A 211 7.20 -16.42 -16.92
N GLU A 212 7.03 -15.73 -18.06
CA GLU A 212 5.79 -15.79 -18.83
C GLU A 212 5.46 -17.22 -19.29
N LYS A 213 6.47 -17.94 -19.81
CA LYS A 213 6.33 -19.36 -20.17
C LYS A 213 6.00 -20.23 -18.97
N MET A 214 6.64 -19.98 -17.82
CA MET A 214 6.34 -20.67 -16.57
C MET A 214 4.88 -20.47 -16.17
N PHE A 215 4.39 -19.23 -16.16
CA PHE A 215 3.00 -18.94 -15.80
C PHE A 215 2.02 -19.60 -16.77
N ALA A 216 2.22 -19.41 -18.07
CA ALA A 216 1.33 -19.95 -19.10
C ALA A 216 1.18 -21.48 -19.03
N ARG A 217 2.22 -22.20 -18.55
CA ARG A 217 2.23 -23.67 -18.51
C ARG A 217 1.86 -24.26 -17.15
N THR A 218 2.03 -23.51 -16.06
CA THR A 218 1.90 -24.04 -14.69
C THR A 218 0.87 -23.29 -13.85
N HIS A 219 0.22 -22.27 -14.42
CA HIS A 219 -0.97 -21.67 -13.84
C HIS A 219 -2.18 -22.58 -14.08
N THR A 220 -2.84 -23.01 -13.01
CA THR A 220 -4.06 -23.82 -13.07
C THR A 220 -5.10 -23.27 -12.10
N HIS A 221 -6.37 -23.64 -12.29
CA HIS A 221 -7.44 -23.20 -11.38
C HIS A 221 -7.25 -23.71 -9.94
N ILE A 222 -6.71 -24.92 -9.78
CA ILE A 222 -6.45 -25.54 -8.46
C ILE A 222 -5.15 -25.03 -7.81
N CYS A 223 -4.17 -24.62 -8.60
CA CYS A 223 -2.87 -24.14 -8.12
C CYS A 223 -2.46 -22.87 -8.88
N PRO A 224 -3.16 -21.74 -8.64
CA PRO A 224 -2.94 -20.52 -9.39
C PRO A 224 -1.65 -19.83 -8.98
N TRP A 225 -0.97 -19.25 -9.97
CA TRP A 225 0.05 -18.23 -9.74
C TRP A 225 -0.57 -16.92 -9.30
N THR A 226 -0.12 -16.42 -8.15
CA THR A 226 -0.46 -15.11 -7.59
C THR A 226 0.72 -14.16 -7.80
N ILE A 227 0.54 -13.11 -8.57
CA ILE A 227 1.56 -12.10 -8.87
C ILE A 227 1.48 -11.01 -7.81
N VAL A 228 2.64 -10.56 -7.32
CA VAL A 228 2.74 -9.55 -6.27
C VAL A 228 3.67 -8.43 -6.69
N ASN A 229 3.15 -7.21 -6.83
CA ASN A 229 3.99 -6.03 -7.02
C ASN A 229 4.77 -5.73 -5.73
N THR A 230 6.10 -5.76 -5.83
CA THR A 230 6.99 -5.59 -4.69
C THR A 230 7.78 -4.29 -4.70
N ASN A 231 7.46 -3.32 -5.56
CA ASN A 231 8.16 -2.03 -5.59
C ASN A 231 8.12 -1.35 -4.20
N ASP A 232 6.97 -1.42 -3.54
CA ASP A 232 6.84 -1.21 -2.10
C ASP A 232 6.79 -2.54 -1.33
N LYS A 233 7.92 -2.90 -0.71
CA LYS A 233 8.05 -4.15 0.08
C LYS A 233 7.03 -4.24 1.21
N LYS A 234 6.62 -3.12 1.81
CA LYS A 234 5.72 -3.13 2.96
C LYS A 234 4.31 -3.49 2.52
N ARG A 235 3.82 -2.83 1.48
CA ARG A 235 2.52 -3.17 0.84
C ARG A 235 2.51 -4.62 0.40
N ALA A 236 3.57 -5.10 -0.25
CA ALA A 236 3.65 -6.48 -0.69
C ALA A 236 3.50 -7.49 0.46
N ARG A 237 4.18 -7.26 1.59
CA ARG A 237 4.10 -8.14 2.77
C ARG A 237 2.71 -8.19 3.38
N LEU A 238 2.10 -7.02 3.59
CA LEU A 238 0.74 -6.94 4.15
C LEU A 238 -0.25 -7.67 3.23
N ASN A 239 -0.16 -7.44 1.92
CA ASN A 239 -1.11 -8.04 0.99
C ASN A 239 -0.90 -9.54 0.77
N ILE A 240 0.35 -10.05 0.85
CA ILE A 240 0.58 -11.51 0.88
C ILE A 240 -0.03 -12.13 2.14
N ALA A 241 0.13 -11.49 3.31
CA ALA A 241 -0.49 -11.99 4.54
C ALA A 241 -2.03 -12.02 4.41
N ARG A 242 -2.62 -10.93 3.91
CA ARG A 242 -4.06 -10.82 3.64
C ARG A 242 -4.55 -11.88 2.65
N ASP A 243 -3.82 -12.13 1.58
CA ASP A 243 -4.17 -13.15 0.58
C ASP A 243 -4.15 -14.58 1.16
N ILE A 244 -3.13 -14.93 1.95
CA ILE A 244 -3.07 -16.23 2.65
C ILE A 244 -4.26 -16.36 3.61
N LEU A 245 -4.44 -15.37 4.47
CA LEU A 245 -5.47 -15.39 5.52
C LEU A 245 -6.89 -15.34 4.96
N SER A 246 -7.10 -14.71 3.79
CA SER A 246 -8.42 -14.66 3.16
C SER A 246 -8.83 -16.00 2.57
N LYS A 247 -7.88 -16.72 1.95
CA LYS A 247 -8.11 -18.00 1.25
C LYS A 247 -8.29 -19.21 2.18
N ILE A 248 -7.83 -19.13 3.42
CA ILE A 248 -7.98 -20.22 4.40
C ILE A 248 -9.08 -19.87 5.39
N ASP A 249 -9.99 -20.81 5.62
CA ASP A 249 -11.03 -20.71 6.65
C ASP A 249 -10.52 -21.38 7.93
N TYR A 250 -10.05 -20.57 8.87
CA TYR A 250 -9.48 -21.02 10.14
C TYR A 250 -10.30 -20.53 11.32
N GLU A 251 -10.29 -21.31 12.39
CA GLU A 251 -11.03 -20.99 13.62
C GLU A 251 -10.49 -19.70 14.29
N GLY A 252 -11.41 -18.85 14.76
CA GLY A 252 -11.07 -17.60 15.44
C GLY A 252 -10.65 -16.45 14.51
N LYS A 253 -10.83 -16.60 13.19
CA LYS A 253 -10.60 -15.57 12.18
C LYS A 253 -11.38 -14.29 12.50
N ASP A 254 -10.64 -13.22 12.77
CA ASP A 254 -11.20 -11.95 13.23
C ASP A 254 -11.21 -10.92 12.08
N GLN A 255 -12.34 -10.90 11.38
CA GLN A 255 -12.59 -9.96 10.28
C GLN A 255 -13.14 -8.61 10.77
N THR A 256 -13.37 -8.43 12.08
CA THR A 256 -13.90 -7.18 12.65
C THR A 256 -12.77 -6.28 13.15
N ALA A 257 -11.63 -6.87 13.50
CA ALA A 257 -10.41 -6.15 13.87
C ALA A 257 -9.38 -6.04 12.73
N VAL A 258 -9.36 -6.97 11.78
CA VAL A 258 -8.32 -7.04 10.74
C VAL A 258 -8.93 -7.12 9.33
N CYS A 259 -8.52 -6.21 8.45
CA CYS A 259 -8.89 -6.30 7.03
C CYS A 259 -8.05 -7.37 6.32
N LEU A 260 -8.72 -8.42 5.85
CA LEU A 260 -8.10 -9.53 5.12
C LEU A 260 -8.21 -9.36 3.59
N LEU A 261 -8.76 -8.26 3.10
CA LEU A 261 -8.90 -8.02 1.66
C LEU A 261 -7.57 -7.55 1.07
N PRO A 262 -6.94 -8.34 0.17
CA PRO A 262 -5.75 -7.87 -0.53
C PRO A 262 -6.09 -6.70 -1.46
N ASP A 263 -5.13 -5.81 -1.67
CA ASP A 263 -5.19 -4.73 -2.64
C ASP A 263 -4.97 -5.30 -4.06
N PRO A 264 -5.98 -5.22 -4.96
CA PRO A 264 -5.87 -5.78 -6.32
C PRO A 264 -4.82 -5.09 -7.18
N SER A 265 -4.38 -3.87 -6.82
CA SER A 265 -3.26 -3.20 -7.49
C SER A 265 -1.89 -3.76 -7.08
N ILE A 266 -1.82 -4.53 -5.99
CA ILE A 266 -0.59 -5.11 -5.45
C ILE A 266 -0.55 -6.62 -5.62
N VAL A 267 -1.68 -7.30 -5.44
CA VAL A 267 -1.78 -8.76 -5.53
C VAL A 267 -2.91 -9.13 -6.47
N TRP A 268 -2.61 -9.90 -7.50
CA TRP A 268 -3.61 -10.40 -8.45
C TRP A 268 -3.25 -11.79 -8.94
N THR A 269 -4.26 -12.52 -9.39
CA THR A 269 -4.05 -13.83 -10.02
C THR A 269 -3.51 -13.63 -11.43
N TYR A 270 -2.59 -14.47 -11.91
CA TYR A 270 -2.02 -14.34 -13.27
C TYR A 270 -3.09 -14.25 -14.37
N SER A 271 -4.20 -15.01 -14.28
CA SER A 271 -5.32 -14.96 -15.22
C SER A 271 -6.06 -13.61 -15.25
N GLN A 272 -5.91 -12.80 -14.21
CA GLN A 272 -6.52 -11.48 -14.07
C GLN A 272 -5.57 -10.37 -14.54
N TYR A 273 -4.45 -10.70 -15.18
CA TYR A 273 -3.44 -9.73 -15.59
C TYR A 273 -4.05 -8.60 -16.44
N GLN A 274 -4.14 -7.42 -15.84
CA GLN A 274 -4.48 -6.18 -16.53
C GLN A 274 -3.17 -5.61 -17.08
N GLY A 275 -3.08 -5.45 -18.40
CA GLY A 275 -1.87 -5.11 -19.16
C GLY A 275 -1.24 -3.74 -18.90
N THR A 276 -1.31 -3.22 -17.67
CA THR A 276 -0.73 -1.94 -17.30
C THR A 276 0.35 -2.13 -16.23
N HIS A 277 1.62 -1.91 -16.61
CA HIS A 277 2.76 -1.74 -15.71
C HIS A 277 2.66 -0.45 -14.86
N LEU A 278 1.50 -0.17 -14.27
CA LEU A 278 1.33 0.95 -13.37
C LEU A 278 1.95 0.56 -12.02
N ASP A 279 3.05 1.23 -11.66
CA ASP A 279 3.65 1.11 -10.34
C ASP A 279 2.73 1.82 -9.32
N PRO A 280 2.08 1.09 -8.40
CA PRO A 280 1.15 1.69 -7.44
C PRO A 280 1.83 2.71 -6.54
N ALA A 281 3.14 2.62 -6.31
CA ALA A 281 3.87 3.63 -5.54
C ALA A 281 4.02 4.94 -6.33
N LYS A 282 4.20 4.89 -7.65
CA LYS A 282 4.25 6.09 -8.50
C LYS A 282 2.88 6.77 -8.56
N GLU A 283 1.80 5.99 -8.60
CA GLU A 283 0.44 6.54 -8.58
C GLU A 283 0.14 7.29 -7.27
N ILE A 284 0.46 6.69 -6.12
CA ILE A 284 0.34 7.38 -4.82
C ILE A 284 1.21 8.65 -4.78
N GLN A 285 2.42 8.60 -5.35
CA GLN A 285 3.29 9.78 -5.42
C GLN A 285 2.65 10.91 -6.24
N LYS A 286 2.00 10.58 -7.37
CA LYS A 286 1.27 11.54 -8.20
C LYS A 286 0.10 12.16 -7.44
N GLN A 287 -0.73 11.33 -6.81
CA GLN A 287 -1.85 11.79 -5.97
C GLN A 287 -1.39 12.72 -4.84
N LEU A 288 -0.28 12.39 -4.17
CA LEU A 288 0.29 13.24 -3.11
C LEU A 288 0.84 14.56 -3.63
N LYS A 289 1.30 14.62 -4.89
CA LYS A 289 1.75 15.85 -5.53
C LYS A 289 0.56 16.75 -5.89
N GLU A 290 -0.47 16.19 -6.52
CA GLU A 290 -1.71 16.89 -6.86
C GLU A 290 -2.41 17.44 -5.60
N LEU A 291 -2.46 16.66 -4.51
CA LEU A 291 -3.00 17.12 -3.22
C LEU A 291 -2.20 18.28 -2.61
N LYS A 292 -0.88 18.34 -2.84
CA LYS A 292 -0.06 19.47 -2.39
C LYS A 292 -0.32 20.72 -3.21
N GLU A 293 -0.36 20.58 -4.53
CA GLU A 293 -0.63 21.68 -5.46
C GLU A 293 -2.02 22.28 -5.21
N ALA A 294 -3.04 21.44 -5.00
CA ALA A 294 -4.39 21.87 -4.63
C ALA A 294 -4.42 22.65 -3.30
N LYS A 295 -3.72 22.15 -2.25
CA LYS A 295 -3.61 22.86 -0.96
C LYS A 295 -2.87 24.19 -1.09
N GLU A 296 -1.84 24.26 -1.94
CA GLU A 296 -1.12 25.52 -2.21
C GLU A 296 -1.99 26.52 -2.97
N ALA A 297 -2.78 26.06 -3.95
CA ALA A 297 -3.75 26.87 -4.67
C ALA A 297 -4.83 27.41 -3.73
N GLU A 298 -5.42 26.56 -2.90
CA GLU A 298 -6.43 26.96 -1.90
C GLU A 298 -5.85 27.98 -0.89
N LYS A 299 -4.60 27.78 -0.45
CA LYS A 299 -3.92 28.74 0.44
C LYS A 299 -3.65 30.08 -0.24
N LYS A 300 -3.27 30.08 -1.52
CA LYS A 300 -3.11 31.30 -2.33
C LYS A 300 -4.44 32.02 -2.51
N GLU A 301 -5.51 31.28 -2.79
CA GLU A 301 -6.87 31.82 -2.93
C GLU A 301 -7.38 32.42 -1.62
N LYS A 302 -7.25 31.71 -0.49
CA LYS A 302 -7.57 32.24 0.85
C LYS A 302 -6.76 33.49 1.19
N LYS A 303 -5.49 33.56 0.77
CA LYS A 303 -4.65 34.75 0.97
C LYS A 303 -5.10 35.91 0.07
N ALA A 304 -5.47 35.64 -1.18
CA ALA A 304 -6.01 36.62 -2.11
C ALA A 304 -7.37 37.16 -1.63
N GLN A 305 -8.27 36.28 -1.17
CA GLN A 305 -9.55 36.66 -0.57
C GLN A 305 -9.34 37.52 0.68
N LYS A 306 -8.49 37.11 1.64
CA LYS A 306 -8.15 37.94 2.81
C LYS A 306 -7.58 39.30 2.44
N ASN A 307 -6.72 39.37 1.44
CA ASN A 307 -6.16 40.64 0.95
C ASN A 307 -7.23 41.50 0.26
N ALA A 308 -8.16 40.91 -0.49
CA ALA A 308 -9.28 41.60 -1.11
C ALA A 308 -10.28 42.13 -0.06
N THR A 309 -10.62 41.34 0.95
CA THR A 309 -11.46 41.77 2.08
C THR A 309 -10.80 42.91 2.84
N LYS A 310 -9.49 42.82 3.13
CA LYS A 310 -8.73 43.88 3.79
C LYS A 310 -8.68 45.17 2.95
N LYS A 311 -8.52 45.07 1.63
CA LYS A 311 -8.61 46.23 0.72
C LYS A 311 -10.00 46.86 0.70
N GLN A 312 -11.06 46.05 0.71
CA GLN A 312 -12.44 46.55 0.78
C GLN A 312 -12.77 47.20 2.13
N GLU A 313 -12.23 46.69 3.23
CA GLU A 313 -12.36 47.33 4.56
C GLU A 313 -11.63 48.67 4.64
N ILE A 314 -10.42 48.76 4.08
CA ILE A 314 -9.66 50.03 4.00
C ILE A 314 -10.42 51.05 3.15
N ALA A 315 -10.90 50.67 1.96
CA ALA A 315 -11.69 51.58 1.11
C ALA A 315 -13.03 52.02 1.77
N LYS A 316 -13.65 51.17 2.58
CA LYS A 316 -14.85 51.52 3.38
C LYS A 316 -14.52 52.46 4.56
N GLN A 317 -13.31 52.41 5.10
CA GLN A 317 -12.86 53.33 6.14
C GLN A 317 -12.48 54.71 5.55
N GLU A 318 -11.82 54.72 4.39
CA GLU A 318 -11.46 55.96 3.67
C GLU A 318 -12.70 56.73 3.21
N SER A 319 -13.69 56.05 2.60
CA SER A 319 -14.97 56.68 2.23
C SER A 319 -15.80 57.18 3.44
N LYS A 320 -15.69 56.53 4.60
CA LYS A 320 -16.26 57.02 5.88
C LYS A 320 -15.50 58.21 6.47
N ALA A 321 -14.21 58.36 6.17
CA ALA A 321 -13.40 59.51 6.58
C ALA A 321 -13.66 60.72 5.67
N GLU A 322 -13.77 60.51 4.35
CA GLU A 322 -14.10 61.56 3.38
C GLU A 322 -15.51 62.13 3.59
N SER A 323 -16.50 61.28 3.87
CA SER A 323 -17.86 61.72 4.24
C SER A 323 -17.94 62.46 5.58
N LYS A 324 -16.93 62.35 6.46
CA LYS A 324 -16.81 63.15 7.69
C LYS A 324 -16.08 64.48 7.48
N MET A 325 -15.25 64.63 6.45
CA MET A 325 -14.56 65.89 6.11
C MET A 325 -15.41 66.82 5.23
N ALA A 326 -16.46 66.32 4.56
CA ALA A 326 -17.39 67.12 3.76
C ALA A 326 -18.53 67.81 4.54
N LYS A 327 -18.26 68.35 5.73
CA LYS A 327 -19.15 69.33 6.40
C LYS A 327 -18.47 70.71 6.38
N PRO A 328 -19.06 71.76 5.79
CA PRO A 328 -18.42 73.07 5.72
C PRO A 328 -18.41 73.76 7.09
N LYS A 329 -17.26 74.33 7.45
CA LYS A 329 -17.12 75.30 8.54
C LYS A 329 -17.65 76.65 8.04
N SER A 330 -18.74 77.17 8.63
CA SER A 330 -19.08 78.59 8.54
C SER A 330 -18.47 79.34 9.73
N SER A 331 -17.82 80.45 9.39
CA SER A 331 -17.07 81.38 10.23
C SER A 331 -17.99 82.27 11.10
N LYS A 332 -17.46 82.66 12.26
CA LYS A 332 -17.98 83.75 13.11
C LYS A 332 -17.24 85.07 12.79
N ASP A 333 -17.92 86.17 13.13
CA ASP A 333 -17.52 87.58 13.24
C ASP A 333 -17.67 88.42 11.94
N SER A 334 -18.32 89.61 11.89
CA SER A 334 -18.84 90.52 12.92
C SER A 334 -19.78 91.62 12.34
N LYS A 335 -20.72 92.08 13.20
CA LYS A 335 -21.17 93.48 13.49
C LYS A 335 -21.92 94.40 12.47
N VAL A 336 -23.06 94.93 12.98
CA VAL A 336 -23.66 96.30 12.89
C VAL A 336 -25.01 96.49 12.15
N ALA A 337 -26.05 96.66 12.98
CA ALA A 337 -27.20 97.59 12.99
C ALA A 337 -27.99 97.97 11.70
N THR A 338 -29.33 97.84 11.77
CA THR A 338 -30.27 98.99 11.89
C THR A 338 -31.72 98.58 12.19
N LYS A 339 -32.43 99.49 12.86
CA LYS A 339 -33.83 99.49 13.37
C LYS A 339 -34.90 99.19 12.31
N ALA A 340 -36.03 98.56 12.71
CA ALA A 340 -37.34 99.23 12.88
C ALA A 340 -38.53 98.27 13.17
N LYS A 341 -39.24 98.59 14.26
CA LYS A 341 -40.71 98.55 14.51
C LYS A 341 -41.58 97.39 13.98
N SER A 342 -42.29 96.73 14.91
CA SER A 342 -43.76 96.71 15.10
C SER A 342 -44.15 95.38 15.78
N GLN A 343 -44.45 95.43 17.09
CA GLN A 343 -45.79 95.49 17.68
C GLN A 343 -46.59 94.18 17.64
N ASN A 344 -46.82 93.70 18.87
CA ASN A 344 -48.08 93.23 19.44
C ASN A 344 -48.48 91.74 19.38
N LYS A 345 -48.76 91.26 20.61
CA LYS A 345 -49.81 90.32 21.05
C LYS A 345 -49.68 88.88 20.54
N ALA A 346 -50.02 87.85 21.29
CA ALA A 346 -50.44 87.64 22.68
C ALA A 346 -50.53 86.11 22.83
N LYS A 347 -50.39 85.61 24.08
CA LYS A 347 -51.15 84.50 24.69
C LYS A 347 -51.24 83.15 23.94
N GLU A 348 -51.27 81.98 24.54
CA GLU A 348 -51.33 81.43 25.90
C GLU A 348 -51.32 79.90 25.64
N THR A 349 -50.82 79.10 26.58
CA THR A 349 -51.29 77.71 26.87
C THR A 349 -51.09 76.64 25.76
N ASP A 350 -50.94 75.34 26.00
CA ASP A 350 -50.88 74.52 27.20
C ASP A 350 -50.25 73.16 26.82
N GLN A 351 -49.67 72.51 27.82
CA GLN A 351 -49.72 71.09 28.18
C GLN A 351 -49.56 69.91 27.20
N SER A 352 -48.99 68.87 27.84
CA SER A 352 -49.16 67.41 27.71
C SER A 352 -48.12 66.68 26.86
N ASP A 353 -47.21 65.89 27.46
CA ASP A 353 -47.38 64.52 28.02
C ASP A 353 -47.52 63.47 26.91
N THR A 354 -46.88 62.30 26.85
CA THR A 354 -45.84 61.54 27.58
C THR A 354 -45.45 60.38 26.59
N PRO A 355 -44.44 59.53 26.84
CA PRO A 355 -43.87 58.56 25.89
C PRO A 355 -44.31 57.11 26.12
N LEU A 356 -44.30 56.25 25.10
CA LEU A 356 -44.27 54.76 25.23
C LEU A 356 -43.75 54.16 23.90
N SER A 357 -42.61 53.47 23.89
CA SER A 357 -42.35 52.04 24.17
C SER A 357 -42.54 51.09 22.97
N LYS A 358 -41.43 50.45 22.61
CA LYS A 358 -41.16 49.17 21.92
C LYS A 358 -42.19 48.03 22.13
N PRO A 359 -42.15 46.89 21.39
CA PRO A 359 -40.99 46.22 20.73
C PRO A 359 -40.87 46.38 19.22
#